data_AF-A0A5J4U714-F1
#
_entry.id   AF-A0A5J4U714-F1
#
_cell.length_a   1.000
_cell.length_b   1.000
_cell.length_c   1.000
_cell.angle_alpha   90.00
_cell.angle_beta   90.00
_cell.angle_gamma   90.00
#
_symmetry.space_group_name_H-M   'P 1'
#
loop_
_entity.id
_entity.type
_entity.pdbx_description
1 polymer ?
#
loop_
_entity_poly.entity_id
_entity_poly.type
_entity_poly.pdbx_seq_one_letter_code
_entity_poly.pdbx_strand_id
1 'polypeptide(L)'
;MIRCLPTNQTDIDVYHLIRKWNTGGLSNVMHRVSRSGIDFIKRIQYNKEAKKVTVLTTDHQIIHVVGVDFNSLYPSVMSSEPHKFIKYAGSLNSKGVYTDGKMYMCGSQTGIMNSQLKKGLSVVICIVT
;
A
#
# COMPACT_ATOMS: atom_id res chain seq x y z
N MET A 1 -21.95 8.01 20.12
CA MET A 1 -21.06 6.83 20.01
C MET A 1 -21.74 5.84 19.10
N ILE A 2 -21.29 5.66 17.86
CA ILE A 2 -21.96 4.75 16.90
C ILE A 2 -21.24 3.40 16.95
N ARG A 3 -21.97 2.36 17.39
CA ARG A 3 -21.49 0.97 17.43
C ARG A 3 -22.27 0.14 16.41
N CYS A 4 -21.55 -0.75 15.72
CA CYS A 4 -22.08 -1.81 14.86
C CYS A 4 -23.02 -1.34 13.75
N LEU A 5 -22.56 -0.53 12.79
CA LEU A 5 -23.38 -0.17 11.62
C LEU A 5 -23.69 -1.43 10.79
N PRO A 6 -24.93 -1.95 10.85
CA PRO A 6 -25.41 -2.93 9.90
C PRO A 6 -25.83 -2.14 8.64
N THR A 7 -26.04 -2.85 7.55
CA THR A 7 -26.29 -2.36 6.19
C THR A 7 -27.55 -1.49 5.98
N ASN A 8 -28.15 -0.95 7.03
CA ASN A 8 -29.22 0.03 6.98
C ASN A 8 -28.73 1.32 7.64
N GLN A 9 -28.08 2.21 6.86
CA GLN A 9 -27.91 3.60 7.27
C GLN A 9 -29.29 4.25 7.29
N THR A 10 -29.97 4.18 8.44
CA THR A 10 -31.27 4.85 8.64
C THR A 10 -31.12 6.36 8.79
N ASP A 11 -29.88 6.86 8.90
CA ASP A 11 -29.53 8.25 9.09
C ASP A 11 -28.70 8.75 7.89
N ILE A 12 -29.31 9.65 7.12
CA ILE A 12 -28.73 10.22 5.90
C ILE A 12 -27.56 11.16 6.20
N ASP A 13 -27.55 11.81 7.35
CA ASP A 13 -26.46 12.71 7.76
C ASP A 13 -25.22 11.91 8.11
N VAL A 14 -25.38 10.76 8.76
CA VAL A 14 -24.29 9.80 9.02
C VAL A 14 -23.74 9.20 7.72
N TYR A 15 -24.60 8.88 6.75
CA TYR A 15 -24.17 8.41 5.43
C TYR A 15 -23.30 9.45 4.72
N HIS A 16 -23.76 10.71 4.64
CA HIS A 16 -23.02 11.78 3.99
C HIS A 16 -21.71 12.11 4.71
N LEU A 17 -21.69 12.06 6.04
CA LEU A 17 -20.47 12.22 6.82
C LEU A 17 -19.42 11.16 6.46
N ILE A 18 -19.79 9.89 6.43
CA ILE A 18 -18.85 8.81 6.09
C ILE A 18 -18.40 8.89 4.64
N ARG A 19 -19.32 9.17 3.70
CA ARG A 19 -18.98 9.32 2.28
C ARG A 19 -18.00 10.46 2.02
N LYS A 20 -18.08 11.56 2.77
CA LYS A 20 -17.17 12.71 2.64
C LYS A 20 -15.71 12.33 2.89
N TRP A 21 -15.44 11.36 3.76
CA TRP A 21 -14.08 10.93 4.12
C TRP A 21 -13.57 9.76 3.29
N ASN A 22 -14.42 9.13 2.47
CA ASN A 22 -14.02 8.05 1.58
C ASN A 22 -13.46 8.61 0.27
N THR A 23 -12.16 8.38 0.05
CA THR A 23 -11.47 8.74 -1.19
C THR A 23 -11.18 7.47 -2.02
N GLY A 24 -11.21 7.59 -3.34
CA GLY A 24 -10.92 6.49 -4.27
C GLY A 24 -9.43 6.14 -4.36
N GLY A 25 -9.02 5.54 -5.46
CA GLY A 25 -7.62 5.23 -5.74
C GLY A 25 -6.73 6.49 -5.80
N LEU A 26 -5.45 6.33 -5.45
CA LEU A 26 -4.46 7.38 -5.62
C LEU A 26 -3.87 7.27 -7.03
N SER A 27 -4.08 8.30 -7.85
CA SER A 27 -3.42 8.44 -9.15
C SER A 27 -2.64 9.76 -9.15
N ASN A 28 -1.32 9.67 -9.20
CA ASN A 28 -0.45 10.84 -9.16
C ASN A 28 0.52 10.83 -10.34
N VAL A 29 0.59 11.94 -11.07
CA VAL A 29 1.58 12.15 -12.13
C VAL A 29 2.68 13.04 -11.57
N MET A 30 3.87 12.46 -11.43
CA MET A 30 5.03 13.25 -11.06
C MET A 30 5.48 14.09 -12.26
N HIS A 31 5.57 15.41 -12.10
CA HIS A 31 6.11 16.32 -13.13
C HIS A 31 7.58 16.06 -13.48
N ARG A 32 8.26 15.22 -12.70
CA ARG A 32 9.66 14.89 -12.88
C ARG A 32 9.81 13.52 -13.52
N VAL A 33 10.44 13.50 -14.68
CA VAL A 33 10.86 12.27 -15.38
C VAL A 33 12.23 11.84 -14.83
N SER A 34 12.38 10.54 -14.53
CA SER A 34 13.66 9.93 -14.17
C SER A 34 14.12 9.04 -15.32
N ARG A 35 15.28 9.33 -15.91
CA ARG A 35 15.82 8.63 -17.09
C ARG A 35 16.98 7.72 -16.68
N SER A 36 16.89 6.44 -17.06
CA SER A 36 18.00 5.49 -16.88
C SER A 36 19.24 5.91 -17.67
N GLY A 37 20.42 5.73 -17.09
CA GLY A 37 21.73 6.06 -17.66
C GLY A 37 22.07 7.55 -17.72
N ILE A 38 21.17 8.43 -17.23
CA ILE A 38 21.34 9.89 -17.28
C ILE A 38 21.16 10.48 -15.89
N ASP A 39 20.04 10.17 -15.24
CA ASP A 39 19.71 10.75 -13.94
C ASP A 39 20.32 9.96 -12.77
N PHE A 40 20.60 10.67 -11.69
CA PHE A 40 21.00 10.11 -10.41
C PHE A 40 19.80 10.02 -9.46
N ILE A 41 19.83 9.04 -8.56
CA ILE A 41 18.80 8.86 -7.54
C ILE A 41 18.74 10.13 -6.68
N LYS A 42 17.53 10.64 -6.46
CA LYS A 42 17.30 11.76 -5.53
C LYS A 42 16.54 11.28 -4.31
N ARG A 43 17.01 11.67 -3.14
CA ARG A 43 16.42 11.37 -1.84
C ARG A 43 15.73 12.62 -1.28
N ILE A 44 14.46 12.50 -0.97
CA ILE A 44 13.69 13.53 -0.27
C ILE A 44 13.98 13.37 1.22
N GLN A 45 14.44 14.43 1.87
CA GLN A 45 14.65 14.47 3.32
C GLN A 45 13.81 15.58 3.93
N TYR A 46 13.09 15.24 5.00
CA TYR A 46 12.40 16.24 5.81
C TYR A 46 13.28 16.64 6.99
N ASN A 47 13.67 17.92 7.02
CA ASN A 47 14.32 18.51 8.18
C ASN A 47 13.24 19.00 9.16
N LYS A 48 13.13 18.33 10.32
CA LYS A 48 12.15 18.65 11.36
C LYS A 48 12.36 20.01 12.00
N GLU A 49 13.61 20.44 12.19
CA GLU A 49 13.96 21.71 12.85
C GLU A 49 13.63 22.89 11.95
N ALA A 50 14.05 22.83 10.68
CA ALA A 50 13.76 23.86 9.69
C ALA A 50 12.32 23.78 9.13
N LYS A 51 11.57 22.71 9.46
CA LYS A 51 10.25 22.37 8.89
C LYS A 51 10.24 22.45 7.36
N LYS A 52 11.31 21.97 6.72
CA LYS A 52 11.53 22.06 5.28
C LYS A 52 11.87 20.70 4.68
N VAL A 53 11.39 20.49 3.47
CA VAL A 53 11.74 19.33 2.64
C VAL A 53 12.88 19.73 1.72
N THR A 54 13.97 18.97 1.74
CA THR A 54 15.09 19.13 0.81
C THR A 54 15.24 17.90 -0.07
N VAL A 55 15.77 18.10 -1.27
CA VAL A 55 16.05 17.03 -2.22
C VAL A 55 17.56 16.92 -2.37
N LEU A 56 18.13 15.80 -1.95
CA LEU A 56 19.55 15.49 -2.10
C LEU A 56 19.73 14.58 -3.31
N THR A 57 20.70 14.90 -4.16
CA THR A 57 21.12 14.01 -5.24
C THR A 57 22.21 13.09 -4.72
N THR A 58 22.02 11.78 -4.86
CA THR A 58 23.04 10.79 -4.52
C THR A 58 24.02 10.60 -5.68
N ASP A 59 25.15 9.98 -5.42
CA ASP A 59 26.15 9.51 -6.39
C ASP A 59 25.74 8.23 -7.16
N HIS A 60 24.56 7.68 -6.86
CA HIS A 60 24.07 6.46 -7.49
C HIS A 60 23.27 6.77 -8.76
N GLN A 61 23.79 6.34 -9.92
CA GLN A 61 23.11 6.52 -11.20
C GLN A 61 21.95 5.52 -11.35
N ILE A 62 20.83 5.99 -11.91
CA ILE A 62 19.68 5.13 -12.21
C ILE A 62 20.04 4.24 -13.40
N ILE A 63 20.05 2.93 -13.21
CA ILE A 63 20.33 1.95 -14.26
C ILE A 63 19.09 1.16 -14.70
N HIS A 64 18.11 1.01 -13.80
CA HIS A 64 16.86 0.32 -14.07
C HIS A 64 15.67 1.06 -13.44
N VAL A 65 14.58 1.12 -14.19
CA VAL A 65 13.28 1.63 -13.74
C VAL A 65 12.30 0.47 -13.76
N VAL A 66 11.64 0.21 -12.64
CA VAL A 66 10.72 -0.92 -12.49
C VAL A 66 9.33 -0.40 -12.12
N GLY A 67 8.32 -0.83 -12.88
CA GLY A 67 6.92 -0.69 -12.51
C GLY A 67 6.51 -1.83 -11.58
N VAL A 68 5.92 -1.52 -10.44
CA VAL A 68 5.37 -2.50 -9.50
C VAL A 68 3.88 -2.28 -9.41
N ASP A 69 3.13 -3.36 -9.62
CA ASP A 69 1.68 -3.42 -9.45
C ASP A 69 1.34 -4.44 -8.36
N PHE A 70 0.27 -4.17 -7.62
CA PHE A 70 -0.24 -5.04 -6.58
C PHE A 70 -1.34 -5.94 -7.13
N ASN A 71 -1.08 -7.25 -7.08
CA ASN A 71 -2.12 -8.23 -7.37
C ASN A 71 -3.28 -8.07 -6.39
N SER A 72 -4.44 -7.65 -6.88
CA SER A 72 -5.66 -7.49 -6.07
C SER A 72 -5.51 -6.51 -4.89
N LEU A 73 -5.05 -5.28 -5.15
CA LEU A 73 -4.79 -4.23 -4.14
C LEU A 73 -5.84 -4.15 -3.01
N TYR A 74 -7.12 -3.89 -3.35
CA TYR A 74 -8.18 -3.74 -2.34
C TYR A 74 -8.40 -5.03 -1.54
N PRO A 75 -8.62 -6.20 -2.17
CA PRO A 75 -8.72 -7.45 -1.45
C PRO A 75 -7.52 -7.78 -0.57
N SER A 76 -6.28 -7.55 -1.02
CA SER A 76 -5.08 -7.85 -0.23
C SER A 76 -4.98 -7.01 1.06
N VAL A 77 -5.43 -5.76 1.02
CA VAL A 77 -5.51 -4.91 2.21
C VAL A 77 -6.61 -5.41 3.16
N MET A 78 -7.78 -5.75 2.63
CA MET A 78 -8.91 -6.26 3.42
C MET A 78 -8.62 -7.62 4.06
N SER A 79 -7.75 -8.41 3.44
CA SER A 79 -7.48 -9.79 3.83
C SER A 79 -6.39 -9.91 4.91
N SER A 80 -5.46 -8.95 4.94
CA SER A 80 -4.29 -8.99 5.84
C SER A 80 -4.62 -8.66 7.31
N GLU A 81 -5.73 -7.95 7.56
CA GLU A 81 -6.17 -7.55 8.89
C GLU A 81 -7.26 -8.48 9.45
N PRO A 82 -7.15 -8.92 10.72
CA PRO A 82 -8.16 -9.78 11.34
C PRO A 82 -9.47 -9.01 11.56
N HIS A 83 -10.55 -9.47 10.93
CA HIS A 83 -11.83 -8.76 10.97
C HIS A 83 -12.71 -9.25 12.12
N LYS A 84 -13.01 -8.35 13.09
CA LYS A 84 -13.80 -8.68 14.30
C LYS A 84 -15.20 -9.25 14.02
N PHE A 85 -15.77 -8.94 12.86
CA PHE A 85 -17.15 -9.33 12.50
C PHE A 85 -17.23 -10.51 11.52
N ILE A 86 -16.14 -10.89 10.83
CA ILE A 86 -16.16 -11.99 9.85
C ILE A 86 -15.52 -13.22 10.51
N LYS A 87 -16.33 -13.97 11.27
CA LYS A 87 -15.87 -15.15 12.03
C LYS A 87 -15.54 -16.38 11.18
N TYR A 88 -15.94 -16.37 9.91
CA TYR A 88 -15.71 -17.46 8.95
C TYR A 88 -14.51 -17.20 8.03
N ALA A 89 -13.73 -16.16 8.29
CA ALA A 89 -12.46 -15.92 7.60
C ALA A 89 -11.31 -16.49 8.46
N GLY A 90 -10.36 -17.19 7.85
CA GLY A 90 -9.22 -17.73 8.59
C GLY A 90 -8.67 -19.04 8.05
N SER A 91 -7.64 -19.56 8.71
CA SER A 91 -7.22 -20.95 8.52
C SER A 91 -8.09 -21.87 9.36
N LEU A 92 -8.33 -23.10 8.91
CA LEU A 92 -9.00 -24.12 9.71
C LEU A 92 -7.98 -24.71 10.68
N ASN A 93 -8.34 -24.79 11.96
CA ASN A 93 -7.59 -25.62 12.90
C ASN A 93 -7.83 -27.12 12.61
N SER A 94 -7.10 -27.98 13.31
CA SER A 94 -7.22 -29.45 13.20
C SER A 94 -8.61 -30.02 13.55
N LYS A 95 -9.54 -29.18 14.02
CA LYS A 95 -10.94 -29.53 14.32
C LYS A 95 -11.92 -28.91 13.32
N GLY A 96 -11.45 -28.32 12.22
CA GLY A 96 -12.30 -27.72 11.19
C GLY A 96 -12.97 -26.41 11.62
N VAL A 97 -12.42 -25.70 12.62
CA VAL A 97 -12.92 -24.40 13.06
C VAL A 97 -12.02 -23.30 12.50
N TYR A 98 -12.62 -22.28 11.89
CA TYR A 98 -11.91 -21.10 11.40
C TYR A 98 -11.27 -20.33 12.56
N THR A 99 -9.97 -20.04 12.45
CA THR A 99 -9.19 -19.28 13.42
C THR A 99 -8.56 -18.04 12.78
N ASP A 100 -8.26 -17.02 13.59
CA ASP A 100 -7.66 -15.72 13.23
C ASP A 100 -8.53 -14.66 12.53
N GLY A 101 -9.71 -14.98 11.97
CA GLY A 101 -10.57 -13.94 11.37
C GLY A 101 -9.96 -13.23 10.15
N LYS A 102 -8.85 -13.76 9.61
CA LYS A 102 -8.07 -13.20 8.50
C LYS A 102 -8.45 -13.88 7.20
N MET A 103 -8.82 -13.12 6.19
CA MET A 103 -9.00 -13.70 4.86
C MET A 103 -7.61 -13.94 4.25
N TYR A 104 -7.30 -15.15 3.84
CA TYR A 104 -6.07 -15.40 3.09
C TYR A 104 -6.39 -15.33 1.60
N MET A 105 -5.74 -14.41 0.88
CA MET A 105 -5.88 -14.26 -0.56
C MET A 105 -4.54 -14.61 -1.24
N CYS A 106 -4.61 -15.24 -2.40
CA CYS A 106 -3.43 -15.52 -3.22
C CYS A 106 -2.84 -14.20 -3.75
N GLY A 107 -1.56 -13.92 -3.50
CA GLY A 107 -0.92 -12.74 -4.09
C GLY A 107 0.31 -12.14 -3.40
N SER A 108 0.88 -12.76 -2.36
CA SER A 108 2.09 -12.22 -1.70
C SER A 108 3.30 -12.24 -2.64
N GLN A 109 3.64 -11.09 -3.23
CA GLN A 109 4.79 -10.86 -4.13
C GLN A 109 6.11 -10.62 -3.36
N THR A 110 6.16 -10.97 -2.06
CA THR A 110 7.29 -10.67 -1.15
C THR A 110 8.64 -11.24 -1.64
N GLY A 111 8.61 -12.29 -2.48
CA GLY A 111 9.81 -12.90 -3.05
C GLY A 111 10.56 -12.03 -4.06
N ILE A 112 9.87 -11.20 -4.84
CA ILE A 112 10.50 -10.42 -5.93
C ILE A 112 11.32 -9.26 -5.37
N MET A 113 10.77 -8.50 -4.42
CA MET A 113 11.43 -7.33 -3.84
C MET A 113 12.74 -7.69 -3.10
N ASN A 114 12.73 -8.79 -2.34
CA ASN A 114 13.91 -9.25 -1.60
C ASN A 114 15.04 -9.76 -2.50
N SER A 115 14.74 -10.28 -3.68
CA SER A 115 15.75 -10.78 -4.63
C SER A 115 16.54 -9.64 -5.29
N GLN A 116 15.90 -8.49 -5.53
CA GLN A 116 16.49 -7.35 -6.23
C GLN A 116 17.31 -6.47 -5.28
N LEU A 117 16.84 -6.26 -4.03
CA LEU A 117 17.58 -5.53 -2.99
C LEU A 117 18.91 -6.20 -2.63
N LYS A 118 18.98 -7.53 -2.66
CA LYS A 118 20.20 -8.30 -2.35
C LYS A 118 21.32 -8.16 -3.39
N LYS A 119 21.04 -7.63 -4.59
CA LYS A 119 22.03 -7.48 -5.67
C LYS A 119 22.70 -6.11 -5.72
N GLY A 120 22.42 -5.20 -4.77
CA GLY A 120 23.03 -3.87 -4.74
C GLY A 120 22.62 -2.97 -5.91
N LEU A 121 21.52 -3.30 -6.62
CA LEU A 121 21.04 -2.47 -7.72
C LEU A 121 20.38 -1.20 -7.21
N SER A 122 20.76 -0.08 -7.81
CA SER A 122 20.11 1.22 -7.68
C SER A 122 18.82 1.23 -8.51
N VAL A 123 17.70 0.84 -7.89
CA VAL A 123 16.38 0.72 -8.54
C VAL A 123 15.47 1.87 -8.13
N VAL A 124 14.84 2.52 -9.12
CA VAL A 124 13.69 3.41 -8.86
C VAL A 124 12.42 2.61 -9.06
N ILE A 125 11.60 2.51 -8.00
CA ILE A 125 10.33 1.81 -7.99
C ILE A 125 9.22 2.81 -8.29
N CYS A 126 8.54 2.63 -9.42
CA CYS A 126 7.28 3.31 -9.71
C CYS A 126 6.14 2.35 -9.35
N ILE A 127 5.30 2.73 -8.38
CA ILE A 127 4.08 1.99 -8.09
C ILE A 127 3.04 2.42 -9.12
N VAL A 128 2.54 1.45 -9.89
CA VAL A 128 1.41 1.62 -10.81
C VAL A 128 0.20 1.00 -10.11
N THR A 129 -0.87 1.78 -9.97
CA THR A 129 -2.15 1.39 -9.34
C THR A 129 -3.27 1.33 -10.36
#